data_AF-A0A3A8KRW2-F1
#
_entry.id   AF-A0A3A8KRW2-F1
#
_cell.length_a   1.000
_cell.length_b   1.000
_cell.length_c   1.000
_cell.angle_alpha   90.00
_cell.angle_beta   90.00
_cell.angle_gamma   90.00
#
_symmetry.space_group_name_H-M   'P 1'
#
loop_
_entity.id
_entity.type
_entity.pdbx_description
1 polymer ?
#
loop_
_entity_poly.entity_id
_entity_poly.type
_entity_poly.pdbx_seq_one_letter_code
_entity_poly.pdbx_strand_id
1 'polypeptide(L)'
;MNPWLSSIVVAAALAMSPIVFQAWRRERIRRRWRALGPKLELSPSVVPARQLLVGSHRGYPVEVSLPRTGGSRLRLLLDAKLPEGFALTPQRRGLRGASEIQDLQVGQPLLDAAYLIQGANPAAVLRLMQEPAVREALLTLQQQGVRIQLTGQELLAPVRGDFDEEACRALLRDLARLASALRGAAEQHRSQADAAREAVRSEVPVAGSRQPLFARRDFQDLARLRAVFGERWTRHKALVFAGGFVGLLVGGVLWAVARDLPRPEGWDLTGLPVALVFIGASVAHGWSIRHQLLCPSCGNDVRHVDPDPLASGEEAQPTLSLDRCPHCDLRLR
;
A
#
# COMPACT_ATOMS: atom_id res chain seq x y z
N MET A 1 -2.96 48.09 0.89
CA MET A 1 -3.06 46.68 0.44
C MET A 1 -4.52 46.32 0.34
N ASN A 2 -4.96 45.83 -0.81
CA ASN A 2 -6.38 45.63 -1.11
C ASN A 2 -6.91 44.42 -0.30
N PRO A 3 -7.89 44.60 0.63
CA PRO A 3 -8.38 43.53 1.52
C PRO A 3 -9.01 42.34 0.76
N TRP A 4 -9.23 42.48 -0.54
CA TRP A 4 -9.74 41.46 -1.45
C TRP A 4 -8.71 40.39 -1.86
N LEU A 5 -7.44 40.75 -2.07
CA LEU A 5 -6.37 39.78 -2.31
C LEU A 5 -6.18 38.87 -1.09
N SER A 6 -6.34 39.40 0.12
CA SER A 6 -6.24 38.62 1.35
C SER A 6 -7.31 37.54 1.47
N SER A 7 -8.56 37.79 1.06
CA SER A 7 -9.65 36.80 1.21
C SER A 7 -9.50 35.61 0.25
N ILE A 8 -9.12 35.87 -1.01
CA ILE A 8 -8.83 34.82 -2.01
C ILE A 8 -7.57 34.05 -1.61
N VAL A 9 -6.53 34.75 -1.14
CA VAL A 9 -5.32 34.11 -0.60
C VAL A 9 -5.63 33.26 0.62
N VAL A 10 -6.52 33.69 1.53
CA VAL A 10 -6.91 32.92 2.72
C VAL A 10 -7.73 31.68 2.33
N ALA A 11 -8.71 31.79 1.43
CA ALA A 11 -9.49 30.64 0.97
C ALA A 11 -8.64 29.64 0.17
N ALA A 12 -7.78 30.13 -0.73
CA ALA A 12 -6.81 29.30 -1.43
C ALA A 12 -5.79 28.68 -0.46
N ALA A 13 -5.33 29.41 0.56
CA ALA A 13 -4.46 28.88 1.61
C ALA A 13 -5.15 27.81 2.46
N LEU A 14 -6.44 27.95 2.76
CA LEU A 14 -7.23 26.96 3.50
C LEU A 14 -7.52 25.71 2.66
N ALA A 15 -7.82 25.84 1.37
CA ALA A 15 -8.05 24.72 0.45
C ALA A 15 -6.75 24.00 0.06
N MET A 16 -5.66 24.74 -0.11
CA MET A 16 -4.31 24.20 -0.32
C MET A 16 -3.71 23.66 0.97
N SER A 17 -4.21 24.06 2.15
CA SER A 17 -3.70 23.68 3.47
C SER A 17 -3.47 22.17 3.62
N PRO A 18 -4.43 21.26 3.35
CA PRO A 18 -4.18 19.83 3.53
C PRO A 18 -3.16 19.26 2.53
N ILE A 19 -3.12 19.75 1.30
CA ILE A 19 -2.19 19.28 0.26
C ILE A 19 -0.78 19.80 0.55
N VAL A 20 -0.66 21.10 0.84
CA VAL A 20 0.60 21.77 1.21
C VAL A 20 1.11 21.21 2.53
N PHE A 21 0.25 20.97 3.52
CA PHE A 21 0.62 20.35 4.79
C PHE A 21 1.09 18.90 4.59
N GLN A 22 0.45 18.12 3.72
CA GLN A 22 0.91 16.77 3.38
C GLN A 22 2.25 16.82 2.65
N ALA A 23 2.42 17.71 1.68
CA ALA A 23 3.68 17.89 0.95
C ALA A 23 4.81 18.32 1.90
N TRP A 24 4.55 19.30 2.76
CA TRP A 24 5.46 19.77 3.80
C TRP A 24 5.83 18.66 4.78
N ARG A 25 4.85 17.89 5.28
CA ARG A 25 5.08 16.76 6.17
C ARG A 25 5.92 15.68 5.50
N ARG A 26 5.63 15.34 4.23
CA ARG A 26 6.41 14.37 3.45
C ARG A 26 7.84 14.85 3.25
N GLU A 27 8.04 16.11 2.92
CA GLU A 27 9.39 16.67 2.76
C GLU A 27 10.16 16.71 4.09
N ARG A 28 9.50 17.04 5.20
CA ARG A 28 10.10 16.96 6.54
C ARG A 28 10.54 15.54 6.88
N ILE A 29 9.69 14.53 6.65
CA ILE A 29 10.02 13.12 6.84
C ILE A 29 11.16 12.70 5.92
N ARG A 30 11.14 13.13 4.65
CA ARG A 30 12.18 12.85 3.67
C ARG A 30 13.56 13.37 4.12
N ARG A 31 13.62 14.60 4.62
CA ARG A 31 14.83 15.19 5.19
C ARG A 31 15.33 14.42 6.40
N ARG A 32 14.44 14.01 7.31
CA ARG A 32 14.79 13.17 8.47
C ARG A 32 15.41 11.84 8.04
N TRP A 33 14.79 11.14 7.09
CA TRP A 33 15.35 9.90 6.55
C TRP A 33 16.70 10.11 5.87
N ARG A 34 16.87 11.16 5.06
CA ARG A 34 18.17 11.47 4.43
C ARG A 34 19.27 11.72 5.48
N ALA A 35 18.94 12.37 6.60
CA ALA A 35 19.88 12.57 7.70
C ALA A 35 20.20 11.26 8.45
N LEU A 36 19.25 10.33 8.53
CA LEU A 36 19.43 9.02 9.14
C LEU A 36 20.10 7.99 8.22
N GLY A 37 19.97 8.13 6.91
CA GLY A 37 20.46 7.18 5.91
C GLY A 37 21.92 6.76 6.15
N PRO A 38 22.88 7.70 6.24
CA PRO A 38 24.28 7.37 6.49
C PRO A 38 24.49 6.60 7.81
N LYS A 39 23.72 6.92 8.84
CA LYS A 39 23.83 6.28 10.16
C LYS A 39 23.24 4.87 10.20
N LEU A 40 22.36 4.57 9.24
CA LEU A 40 21.75 3.26 9.04
C LEU A 40 22.44 2.47 7.92
N GLU A 41 23.55 2.98 7.37
CA GLU A 41 24.24 2.41 6.21
C GLU A 41 23.34 2.28 4.96
N LEU A 42 22.38 3.20 4.83
CA LEU A 42 21.45 3.26 3.70
C LEU A 42 21.82 4.44 2.79
N SER A 43 21.89 4.19 1.50
CA SER A 43 22.20 5.17 0.46
C SER A 43 20.93 5.72 -0.20
N PRO A 44 20.94 6.97 -0.71
CA PRO A 44 19.84 7.47 -1.54
C PRO A 44 19.57 6.56 -2.74
N SER A 45 18.29 6.28 -3.02
CA SER A 45 17.94 5.49 -4.21
C SER A 45 18.14 6.30 -5.50
N VAL A 46 18.62 5.62 -6.54
CA VAL A 46 18.72 6.14 -7.91
C VAL A 46 17.34 6.29 -8.56
N VAL A 47 16.31 5.61 -8.03
CA VAL A 47 14.92 5.64 -8.51
C VAL A 47 14.01 6.29 -7.45
N PRO A 48 14.01 7.64 -7.34
CA PRO A 48 13.39 8.36 -6.22
C PRO A 48 11.85 8.34 -6.21
N ALA A 49 11.22 7.85 -7.29
CA ALA A 49 9.77 7.84 -7.43
C ALA A 49 9.07 6.90 -6.42
N ARG A 50 9.74 5.80 -6.03
CA ARG A 50 9.18 4.79 -5.10
C ARG A 50 10.03 4.60 -3.86
N GLN A 51 11.35 4.65 -3.99
CA GLN A 51 12.30 4.38 -2.93
C GLN A 51 13.02 5.66 -2.54
N LEU A 52 13.13 5.91 -1.24
CA LEU A 52 13.92 7.02 -0.73
C LEU A 52 15.37 6.59 -0.47
N LEU A 53 15.53 5.48 0.25
CA LEU A 53 16.83 4.93 0.61
C LEU A 53 16.85 3.43 0.29
N VAL A 54 18.02 2.93 -0.06
CA VAL A 54 18.30 1.52 -0.32
C VAL A 54 19.64 1.14 0.31
N GLY A 55 19.78 -0.09 0.75
CA GLY A 55 21.02 -0.60 1.30
C GLY A 55 20.88 -2.04 1.76
N SER A 56 21.72 -2.44 2.70
CA SER A 56 21.66 -3.78 3.29
C SER A 56 21.77 -3.68 4.80
N HIS A 57 21.03 -4.52 5.52
CA HIS A 57 21.18 -4.66 6.97
C HIS A 57 21.35 -6.12 7.32
N ARG A 58 22.49 -6.49 7.92
CA ARG A 58 22.82 -7.88 8.30
C ARG A 58 22.66 -8.89 7.15
N GLY A 59 23.07 -8.48 5.95
CA GLY A 59 22.98 -9.31 4.73
C GLY A 59 21.62 -9.30 4.03
N TYR A 60 20.59 -8.65 4.59
CA TYR A 60 19.29 -8.51 3.92
C TYR A 60 19.20 -7.18 3.17
N PRO A 61 18.74 -7.17 1.90
CA PRO A 61 18.44 -5.93 1.21
C PRO A 61 17.30 -5.18 1.91
N VAL A 62 17.50 -3.88 2.13
CA VAL A 62 16.54 -3.00 2.81
C VAL A 62 16.24 -1.80 1.95
N GLU A 63 14.96 -1.45 1.88
CA GLU A 63 14.45 -0.28 1.19
C GLU A 63 13.57 0.55 2.14
N VAL A 64 13.73 1.87 2.08
CA VAL A 64 12.85 2.83 2.74
C VAL A 64 12.00 3.47 1.66
N SER A 65 10.68 3.42 1.81
CA SER A 65 9.74 4.09 0.91
C SER A 65 8.84 5.07 1.66
N LEU A 66 8.37 6.09 0.92
CA LEU A 66 7.42 7.11 1.41
C LEU A 66 6.14 7.08 0.57
N PRO A 67 5.19 6.18 0.87
CA PRO A 67 3.89 6.15 0.23
C PRO A 67 3.20 7.52 0.19
N ARG A 68 2.28 7.70 -0.78
CA ARG A 68 1.50 8.94 -0.92
C ARG A 68 0.67 9.27 0.32
N THR A 69 0.30 8.26 1.10
CA THR A 69 -0.40 8.39 2.39
C THR A 69 0.40 9.14 3.46
N GLY A 70 1.70 9.38 3.24
CA GLY A 70 2.56 10.17 4.12
C GLY A 70 3.20 9.38 5.26
N GLY A 71 2.97 8.06 5.33
CA GLY A 71 3.72 7.17 6.20
C GLY A 71 5.11 6.87 5.65
N SER A 72 6.01 6.39 6.51
CA SER A 72 7.26 5.75 6.09
C SER A 72 7.10 4.24 6.17
N ARG A 73 7.70 3.50 5.25
CA ARG A 73 7.67 2.04 5.26
C ARG A 73 9.08 1.51 5.02
N LEU A 74 9.52 0.63 5.92
CA LEU A 74 10.69 -0.21 5.71
C LEU A 74 10.26 -1.49 5.01
N ARG A 75 11.01 -1.87 3.98
CA ARG A 75 10.84 -3.10 3.22
C ARG A 75 12.15 -3.86 3.32
N LEU A 76 12.10 -5.10 3.77
CA LEU A 76 13.24 -6.00 3.83
C LEU A 76 12.95 -7.18 2.91
N LEU A 77 13.87 -7.45 1.98
CA LEU A 77 13.75 -8.55 1.02
C LEU A 77 14.30 -9.84 1.63
N LEU A 78 13.51 -10.90 1.56
CA LEU A 78 13.86 -12.22 2.04
C LEU A 78 14.48 -13.03 0.90
N ASP A 79 15.71 -13.46 1.07
CA ASP A 79 16.33 -14.43 0.16
C ASP A 79 15.99 -15.86 0.61
N ALA A 80 14.69 -16.18 0.63
CA ALA A 80 14.20 -17.48 1.06
C ALA A 80 12.93 -17.85 0.30
N LYS A 81 12.85 -19.11 -0.16
CA LYS A 81 11.61 -19.66 -0.74
C LYS A 81 10.67 -20.04 0.38
N LEU A 82 9.76 -19.11 0.71
CA LEU A 82 8.65 -19.35 1.64
C LEU A 82 7.56 -20.20 0.97
N PRO A 83 6.65 -20.81 1.77
CA PRO A 83 5.51 -21.53 1.22
C PRO A 83 4.71 -20.66 0.24
N GLU A 84 4.21 -21.28 -0.83
CA GLU A 84 3.49 -20.55 -1.88
C GLU A 84 2.25 -19.85 -1.31
N GLY A 85 2.06 -18.59 -1.72
CA GLY A 85 0.96 -17.76 -1.26
C GLY A 85 1.04 -17.37 0.23
N PHE A 86 2.18 -17.62 0.91
CA PHE A 86 2.32 -17.24 2.31
C PHE A 86 2.24 -15.72 2.47
N ALA A 87 1.29 -15.29 3.30
CA ALA A 87 1.10 -13.89 3.63
C ALA A 87 0.70 -13.72 5.10
N LEU A 88 1.26 -12.68 5.72
CA LEU A 88 0.88 -12.20 7.05
C LEU A 88 0.38 -10.77 6.89
N THR A 89 -0.89 -10.53 7.16
CA THR A 89 -1.48 -9.19 7.05
C THR A 89 -1.99 -8.75 8.41
N PRO A 90 -1.68 -7.54 8.90
CA PRO A 90 -2.15 -7.10 10.21
C PRO A 90 -3.68 -6.92 10.19
N GLN A 91 -4.38 -7.54 11.13
CA GLN A 91 -5.83 -7.39 11.27
C GLN A 91 -6.16 -5.97 11.74
N ARG A 92 -7.07 -5.30 11.03
CA ARG A 92 -7.65 -4.03 11.49
C ARG A 92 -8.92 -4.35 12.29
N ARG A 93 -9.02 -3.82 13.52
CA ARG A 93 -10.26 -3.88 14.31
C ARG A 93 -11.44 -3.45 13.44
N GLY A 94 -12.43 -4.32 13.27
CA GLY A 94 -13.69 -4.01 12.59
C GLY A 94 -13.81 -4.45 11.12
N LEU A 95 -12.77 -5.03 10.50
CA LEU A 95 -12.84 -5.55 9.12
C LEU A 95 -12.57 -7.07 9.10
N ARG A 96 -13.46 -7.85 9.70
CA ARG A 96 -13.62 -9.28 9.34
C ARG A 96 -14.42 -9.36 8.05
N GLY A 97 -13.82 -8.93 6.94
CA GLY A 97 -14.47 -8.82 5.64
C GLY A 97 -14.13 -10.00 4.75
N ALA A 98 -15.05 -10.97 4.66
CA ALA A 98 -15.42 -11.80 3.50
C ALA A 98 -14.37 -12.18 2.44
N SER A 99 -13.09 -12.32 2.78
CA SER A 99 -12.11 -12.94 1.89
C SER A 99 -12.46 -14.42 1.75
N GLU A 100 -12.64 -14.91 0.52
CA GLU A 100 -12.78 -16.35 0.24
C GLU A 100 -11.54 -17.16 0.65
N ILE A 101 -10.41 -16.47 0.89
CA ILE A 101 -9.18 -17.09 1.36
C ILE A 101 -9.28 -17.28 2.88
N GLN A 102 -9.30 -18.55 3.27
CA GLN A 102 -9.41 -19.01 4.66
C GLN A 102 -8.23 -18.51 5.50
N ASP A 103 -8.54 -17.82 6.59
CA ASP A 103 -7.56 -17.43 7.60
C ASP A 103 -7.09 -18.68 8.36
N LEU A 104 -5.78 -18.89 8.43
CA LEU A 104 -5.17 -20.05 9.08
C LEU A 104 -4.95 -19.76 10.57
N GLN A 105 -5.61 -20.52 11.43
CA GLN A 105 -5.41 -20.42 12.88
C GLN A 105 -4.13 -21.18 13.26
N VAL A 106 -3.12 -20.48 13.77
CA VAL A 106 -1.85 -21.08 14.21
C VAL A 106 -1.92 -21.65 15.63
N GLY A 107 -3.00 -21.39 16.36
CA GLY A 107 -3.19 -21.84 17.73
C GLY A 107 -2.46 -20.97 18.75
N GLN A 108 -2.17 -19.71 18.39
CA GLN A 108 -1.49 -18.73 19.22
C GLN A 108 -2.38 -17.49 19.32
N PRO A 109 -3.17 -17.33 20.41
CA PRO A 109 -4.20 -16.31 20.49
C PRO A 109 -3.72 -14.88 20.19
N LEU A 110 -2.48 -14.56 20.59
CA LEU A 110 -1.89 -13.25 20.33
C LEU A 110 -1.60 -13.02 18.84
N LEU A 111 -1.13 -14.04 18.12
CA LEU A 111 -0.84 -13.95 16.69
C LEU A 111 -2.13 -14.01 15.87
N ASP A 112 -3.03 -14.95 16.19
CA ASP A 112 -4.32 -15.13 15.52
C ASP A 112 -5.23 -13.88 15.66
N ALA A 113 -5.09 -13.13 16.76
CA ALA A 113 -5.79 -11.86 16.94
C ALA A 113 -5.14 -10.67 16.22
N ALA A 114 -3.83 -10.74 15.96
CA ALA A 114 -3.06 -9.62 15.39
C ALA A 114 -2.89 -9.71 13.88
N TYR A 115 -2.85 -10.93 13.34
CA TYR A 115 -2.54 -11.20 11.94
C TYR A 115 -3.59 -12.09 11.30
N LEU A 116 -3.81 -11.84 10.02
CA LEU A 116 -4.51 -12.72 9.12
C LEU A 116 -3.45 -13.49 8.35
N ILE A 117 -3.49 -14.81 8.46
CA ILE A 117 -2.45 -15.72 8.01
C ILE A 117 -2.99 -16.53 6.84
N GLN A 118 -2.30 -16.49 5.71
CA GLN A 118 -2.75 -17.11 4.47
C GLN A 118 -1.62 -17.92 3.83
N GLY A 119 -1.99 -18.93 3.05
CA GLY A 119 -1.07 -19.75 2.27
C GLY A 119 -1.81 -20.69 1.34
N ALA A 120 -1.21 -21.02 0.20
CA ALA A 120 -1.74 -22.04 -0.71
C ALA A 120 -1.65 -23.45 -0.11
N ASN A 121 -0.63 -23.68 0.74
CA ASN A 121 -0.46 -24.91 1.51
C ASN A 121 -0.57 -24.62 3.02
N PRO A 122 -1.75 -24.84 3.63
CA PRO A 122 -1.99 -24.59 5.05
C PRO A 122 -1.02 -25.33 5.98
N ALA A 123 -0.71 -26.60 5.69
CA ALA A 123 0.15 -27.41 6.54
C ALA A 123 1.59 -26.89 6.57
N ALA A 124 2.12 -26.46 5.42
CA ALA A 124 3.45 -25.87 5.34
C ALA A 124 3.54 -24.53 6.09
N VAL A 125 2.52 -23.68 5.96
CA VAL A 125 2.46 -22.40 6.69
C VAL A 125 2.33 -22.62 8.19
N LEU A 126 1.44 -23.52 8.63
CA LEU A 126 1.29 -23.84 10.05
C LEU A 126 2.60 -24.37 10.64
N ARG A 127 3.30 -25.28 9.94
CA ARG A 127 4.59 -25.79 10.37
C ARG A 127 5.62 -24.67 10.51
N LEU A 128 5.72 -23.78 9.52
CA LEU A 128 6.62 -22.62 9.56
C LEU A 128 6.31 -21.68 10.74
N MET A 129 5.03 -21.42 11.00
CA MET A 129 4.58 -20.53 12.08
C MET A 129 4.71 -21.15 13.48
N GLN A 130 4.76 -22.48 13.57
CA GLN A 130 4.98 -23.21 14.81
C GLN A 130 6.44 -23.22 15.25
N GLU A 131 7.38 -22.88 14.36
CA GLU A 131 8.80 -22.79 14.69
C GLU A 131 9.06 -21.75 15.79
N PRO A 132 9.73 -22.14 16.90
CA PRO A 132 9.92 -21.26 18.05
C PRO A 132 10.55 -19.92 17.70
N ALA A 133 11.59 -19.92 16.88
CA ALA A 133 12.31 -18.70 16.49
C ALA A 133 11.43 -17.73 15.68
N VAL A 134 10.57 -18.24 14.80
CA VAL A 134 9.64 -17.42 14.00
C VAL A 134 8.58 -16.81 14.92
N ARG A 135 7.99 -17.64 15.79
CA ARG A 135 6.98 -17.21 16.75
C ARG A 135 7.51 -16.15 17.70
N GLU A 136 8.67 -16.36 18.31
CA GLU A 136 9.29 -15.41 19.23
C GLU A 136 9.61 -14.07 18.58
N ALA A 137 10.13 -14.09 17.35
CA ALA A 137 10.42 -12.87 16.60
C ALA A 137 9.14 -12.08 16.26
N LEU A 138 8.06 -12.77 15.87
CA LEU A 138 6.76 -12.15 15.60
C LEU A 138 6.14 -11.55 16.87
N LEU A 139 6.16 -12.28 17.98
CA LEU A 139 5.64 -11.80 19.26
C LEU A 139 6.43 -10.60 19.78
N THR A 140 7.76 -10.59 19.61
CA THR A 140 8.62 -9.46 19.98
C THR A 140 8.21 -8.18 19.22
N LEU A 141 8.06 -8.27 17.89
CA LEU A 141 7.61 -7.15 17.07
C LEU A 141 6.19 -6.68 17.46
N GLN A 142 5.30 -7.62 17.77
CA GLN A 142 3.94 -7.31 18.21
C GLN A 142 3.93 -6.56 19.56
N GLN A 143 4.74 -6.99 20.54
CA GLN A 143 4.85 -6.35 21.85
C GLN A 143 5.36 -4.90 21.74
N GLN A 144 6.24 -4.63 20.76
CA GLN A 144 6.70 -3.29 20.43
C GLN A 144 5.64 -2.45 19.66
N GLY A 145 4.47 -3.02 19.36
CA GLY A 145 3.40 -2.36 18.62
C GLY A 145 3.69 -2.20 17.13
N VAL A 146 4.69 -2.92 16.60
CA VAL A 146 5.05 -2.94 15.18
C VAL A 146 4.12 -3.90 14.46
N ARG A 147 3.41 -3.39 13.46
CA ARG A 147 2.50 -4.19 12.63
C ARG A 147 3.17 -4.48 11.30
N ILE A 148 3.79 -5.64 11.21
CA ILE A 148 4.41 -6.07 9.97
C ILE A 148 3.38 -6.59 8.97
N GLN A 149 3.75 -6.58 7.71
CA GLN A 149 3.05 -7.25 6.64
C GLN A 149 4.08 -8.09 5.89
N LEU A 150 3.79 -9.37 5.67
CA LEU A 150 4.60 -10.27 4.85
C LEU A 150 3.78 -10.61 3.61
N THR A 151 4.33 -10.35 2.43
CA THR A 151 3.69 -10.71 1.15
C THR A 151 4.74 -11.29 0.23
N GLY A 152 4.63 -12.59 -0.08
CA GLY A 152 5.67 -13.29 -0.84
C GLY A 152 6.99 -13.26 -0.07
N GLN A 153 8.03 -12.67 -0.66
CA GLN A 153 9.37 -12.58 -0.08
C GLN A 153 9.67 -11.20 0.53
N GLU A 154 8.65 -10.39 0.79
CA GLU A 154 8.82 -9.02 1.25
C GLU A 154 8.26 -8.82 2.65
N LEU A 155 9.12 -8.38 3.57
CA LEU A 155 8.74 -8.00 4.91
C LEU A 155 8.58 -6.47 5.00
N LEU A 156 7.37 -6.00 5.18
CA LEU A 156 7.02 -4.58 5.22
C LEU A 156 6.67 -4.16 6.65
N ALA A 157 7.31 -3.11 7.15
CA ALA A 157 7.04 -2.53 8.45
C ALA A 157 6.76 -1.01 8.33
N PRO A 158 5.59 -0.51 8.78
CA PRO A 158 5.35 0.92 8.85
C PRO A 158 6.19 1.55 9.96
N VAL A 159 6.89 2.64 9.63
CA VAL A 159 7.63 3.45 10.60
C VAL A 159 6.77 4.65 11.00
N ARG A 160 6.47 4.77 12.29
CA ARG A 160 5.61 5.84 12.83
C ARG A 160 6.36 7.17 12.92
N GLY A 161 5.63 8.27 12.82
CA GLY A 161 6.12 9.61 12.41
C GLY A 161 7.18 10.29 13.28
N ASP A 162 7.45 9.79 14.49
CA ASP A 162 8.56 10.26 15.33
C ASP A 162 9.50 9.09 15.62
N PHE A 163 10.32 8.80 14.62
CA PHE A 163 11.40 7.82 14.72
C PHE A 163 12.73 8.55 14.91
N ASP A 164 13.55 7.98 15.78
CA ASP A 164 14.95 8.33 15.96
C ASP A 164 15.84 7.22 15.39
N GLU A 165 17.15 7.45 15.46
CA GLU A 165 18.16 6.51 14.99
C GLU A 165 18.09 5.16 15.70
N GLU A 166 17.90 5.17 17.02
CA GLU A 166 17.88 3.97 17.85
C GLU A 166 16.66 3.11 17.58
N ALA A 167 15.47 3.71 17.50
CA ALA A 167 14.23 3.02 17.15
C ALA A 167 14.30 2.43 15.74
N CYS A 168 14.88 3.14 14.77
CA CYS A 168 15.09 2.59 13.43
C CYS A 168 16.07 1.41 13.42
N ARG A 169 17.19 1.51 14.15
CA ARG A 169 18.15 0.40 14.28
C ARG A 169 17.55 -0.80 14.99
N ALA A 170 16.79 -0.58 16.06
CA ALA A 170 16.09 -1.64 16.79
C ALA A 170 15.10 -2.35 15.87
N LEU A 171 14.27 -1.59 15.15
CA LEU A 171 13.32 -2.14 14.19
C LEU A 171 14.02 -2.94 13.08
N LEU A 172 15.08 -2.41 12.47
CA LEU A 172 15.84 -3.15 11.45
C LEU A 172 16.45 -4.44 11.99
N ARG A 173 16.96 -4.42 13.23
CA ARG A 173 17.49 -5.60 13.92
C ARG A 173 16.43 -6.66 14.12
N ASP A 174 15.24 -6.27 14.57
CA ASP A 174 14.14 -7.20 14.86
C ASP A 174 13.50 -7.73 13.57
N LEU A 175 13.40 -6.92 12.52
CA LEU A 175 13.02 -7.38 11.18
C LEU A 175 14.03 -8.38 10.60
N ALA A 176 15.34 -8.12 10.75
CA ALA A 176 16.38 -9.04 10.30
C ALA A 176 16.42 -10.36 11.11
N ARG A 177 16.08 -10.30 12.41
CA ARG A 177 15.88 -11.51 13.24
C ARG A 177 14.72 -12.35 12.71
N LEU A 178 13.57 -11.72 12.45
CA LEU A 178 12.42 -12.42 11.87
C LEU A 178 12.75 -13.00 10.49
N ALA A 179 13.42 -12.23 9.63
CA ALA A 179 13.88 -12.69 8.32
C ALA A 179 14.78 -13.92 8.41
N SER A 180 15.72 -13.92 9.36
CA SER A 180 16.64 -15.03 9.60
C SER A 180 15.93 -16.26 10.13
N ALA A 181 14.96 -16.08 11.05
CA ALA A 181 14.14 -17.15 11.56
C ALA A 181 13.29 -17.78 10.46
N LEU A 182 12.63 -16.96 9.62
CA LEU A 182 11.84 -17.43 8.47
C LEU A 182 12.71 -18.20 7.46
N ARG A 183 13.90 -17.67 7.14
CA ARG A 183 14.84 -18.34 6.23
C ARG A 183 15.30 -19.68 6.80
N GLY A 184 15.80 -19.71 8.03
CA GLY A 184 16.30 -20.93 8.66
C GLY A 184 15.23 -22.02 8.74
N ALA A 185 14.02 -21.64 9.16
CA ALA A 185 12.88 -22.55 9.20
C ALA A 185 12.49 -23.07 7.80
N ALA A 186 12.40 -22.19 6.80
CA ALA A 186 12.04 -22.59 5.44
C ALA A 186 13.13 -23.46 4.77
N GLU A 187 14.40 -23.25 5.08
CA GLU A 187 15.51 -24.10 4.63
C GLU A 187 15.47 -25.47 5.30
N GLN A 188 15.26 -25.52 6.62
CA GLN A 188 15.12 -26.76 7.37
C GLN A 188 13.92 -27.60 6.88
N HIS A 189 12.78 -26.97 6.63
CA HIS A 189 11.61 -27.70 6.12
C HIS A 189 11.82 -28.22 4.71
N ARG A 190 12.54 -27.47 3.86
CA ARG A 190 12.91 -27.93 2.53
C ARG A 190 13.88 -29.11 2.59
N SER A 191 14.93 -29.04 3.41
CA SER A 191 15.87 -30.15 3.55
C SER A 191 15.21 -31.42 4.10
N GLN A 192 14.28 -31.28 5.06
CA GLN A 192 13.47 -32.40 5.55
C GLN A 192 12.55 -32.99 4.47
N ALA A 193 11.89 -32.14 3.68
CA ALA A 193 11.02 -32.57 2.60
C ALA A 193 11.81 -33.29 1.49
N ASP A 194 13.00 -32.81 1.15
CA ASP A 194 13.85 -33.43 0.13
C ASP A 194 14.43 -34.75 0.62
N ALA A 195 14.85 -34.85 1.88
CA ALA A 195 15.26 -36.11 2.49
C ALA A 195 14.12 -37.16 2.51
N ALA A 196 12.90 -36.72 2.84
CA ALA A 196 11.73 -37.61 2.82
C ALA A 196 11.38 -38.07 1.39
N ARG A 197 11.48 -37.19 0.39
CA ARG A 197 11.26 -37.54 -1.01
C ARG A 197 12.29 -38.54 -1.51
N GLU A 198 13.55 -38.38 -1.14
CA GLU A 198 14.61 -39.29 -1.54
C GLU A 198 14.40 -40.68 -0.94
N ALA A 199 14.01 -40.75 0.34
CA ALA A 199 13.66 -42.02 1.00
C ALA A 199 12.49 -42.74 0.29
N VAL A 200 11.43 -42.01 -0.07
CA VAL A 200 10.29 -42.59 -0.81
C VAL A 200 10.68 -42.97 -2.25
N ARG A 201 11.54 -42.19 -2.91
CA ARG A 201 12.02 -42.46 -4.26
C ARG A 201 12.90 -43.71 -4.33
N SER A 202 13.66 -44.01 -3.28
CA SER A 202 14.40 -45.27 -3.19
C SER A 202 13.51 -46.50 -3.05
N GLU A 203 12.21 -46.35 -2.76
CA GLU A 203 11.28 -47.45 -2.49
C GLU A 203 10.24 -47.71 -3.59
N VAL A 204 10.07 -46.85 -4.61
CA VAL A 204 8.98 -46.97 -5.60
C VAL A 204 9.49 -46.95 -7.06
N PRO A 205 9.19 -47.97 -7.89
CA PRO A 205 9.50 -47.96 -9.32
C PRO A 205 8.71 -46.87 -10.06
N VAL A 206 9.41 -46.14 -10.94
CA VAL A 206 8.94 -44.95 -11.66
C VAL A 206 7.78 -45.28 -12.60
N ALA A 207 6.58 -44.79 -12.28
CA ALA A 207 5.44 -44.74 -13.19
C ALA A 207 4.91 -43.30 -13.35
N GLY A 208 5.13 -42.75 -14.54
CA GLY A 208 4.24 -41.79 -15.22
C GLY A 208 3.93 -40.46 -14.53
N SER A 209 4.71 -39.42 -14.84
CA SER A 209 4.37 -38.02 -14.56
C SER A 209 3.12 -37.58 -15.34
N ARG A 210 2.02 -37.27 -14.66
CA ARG A 210 0.91 -36.48 -15.20
C ARG A 210 1.19 -34.98 -15.04
N GLN A 211 1.08 -34.25 -16.14
CA GLN A 211 1.12 -32.78 -16.19
C GLN A 211 -0.07 -32.13 -15.46
N PRO A 212 0.10 -30.92 -14.89
CA PRO A 212 -1.03 -30.16 -14.33
C PRO A 212 -1.81 -29.44 -15.43
N LEU A 213 -3.14 -29.58 -15.36
CA LEU A 213 -4.13 -28.78 -16.07
C LEU A 213 -4.24 -27.38 -15.44
N PHE A 214 -3.72 -26.36 -16.12
CA PHE A 214 -4.16 -24.97 -16.01
C PHE A 214 -4.85 -24.58 -17.33
N ALA A 215 -5.87 -23.73 -17.44
CA ALA A 215 -6.86 -23.19 -16.53
C ALA A 215 -7.92 -22.53 -17.45
N ARG A 216 -9.16 -23.03 -17.46
CA ARG A 216 -10.29 -22.39 -18.17
C ARG A 216 -11.04 -21.39 -17.27
N ARG A 217 -10.50 -21.10 -16.08
CA ARG A 217 -11.12 -20.34 -14.99
C ARG A 217 -10.81 -18.83 -15.04
N ASP A 218 -9.77 -18.42 -15.77
CA ASP A 218 -9.23 -17.04 -15.70
C ASP A 218 -10.05 -16.00 -16.49
N PHE A 219 -10.83 -16.39 -17.49
CA PHE A 219 -11.56 -15.43 -18.35
C PHE A 219 -12.84 -14.87 -17.71
N GLN A 220 -13.58 -15.68 -16.93
CA GLN A 220 -14.80 -15.23 -16.26
C GLN A 220 -14.50 -14.31 -15.09
N ASP A 221 -13.40 -14.57 -14.38
CA ASP A 221 -12.91 -13.70 -13.32
C ASP A 221 -12.58 -12.33 -13.91
N LEU A 222 -11.80 -12.23 -15.00
CA LEU A 222 -11.46 -10.98 -15.68
C LEU A 222 -12.67 -10.11 -16.10
N ALA A 223 -13.74 -10.72 -16.60
CA ALA A 223 -14.95 -10.00 -17.01
C ALA A 223 -15.68 -9.37 -15.81
N ARG A 224 -15.71 -10.07 -14.67
CA ARG A 224 -16.31 -9.59 -13.42
C ARG A 224 -15.55 -8.37 -12.86
N LEU A 225 -14.23 -8.31 -13.07
CA LEU A 225 -13.38 -7.24 -12.51
C LEU A 225 -13.53 -5.94 -13.28
N ARG A 226 -13.65 -6.04 -14.61
CA ARG A 226 -13.92 -4.88 -15.48
C ARG A 226 -15.23 -4.20 -15.09
N ALA A 227 -16.25 -4.97 -14.71
CA ALA A 227 -17.53 -4.43 -14.25
C ALA A 227 -17.40 -3.67 -12.92
N VAL A 228 -16.74 -4.26 -11.91
CA VAL A 228 -16.57 -3.63 -10.58
C VAL A 228 -15.70 -2.36 -10.66
N PHE A 229 -14.60 -2.39 -11.42
CA PHE A 229 -13.79 -1.20 -11.60
C PHE A 229 -14.51 -0.13 -12.43
N GLY A 230 -15.24 -0.55 -13.48
CA GLY A 230 -16.10 0.35 -14.25
C GLY A 230 -17.08 1.09 -13.36
N GLU A 231 -17.71 0.38 -12.42
CA GLU A 231 -18.62 0.98 -11.45
C GLU A 231 -17.91 1.99 -10.51
N ARG A 232 -16.75 1.62 -9.95
CA ARG A 232 -15.95 2.51 -9.08
C ARG A 232 -15.47 3.76 -9.79
N TRP A 233 -15.03 3.61 -11.03
CA TRP A 233 -14.58 4.72 -11.87
C TRP A 233 -15.74 5.63 -12.25
N THR A 234 -16.91 5.06 -12.53
CA THR A 234 -18.12 5.83 -12.81
C THR A 234 -18.56 6.61 -11.57
N ARG A 235 -18.51 6.00 -10.37
CA ARG A 235 -18.74 6.70 -9.09
C ARG A 235 -17.70 7.80 -8.83
N HIS A 236 -16.42 7.56 -9.13
CA HIS A 236 -15.37 8.57 -9.01
C HIS A 236 -15.68 9.78 -9.89
N LYS A 237 -15.95 9.55 -11.17
CA LYS A 237 -16.33 10.61 -12.11
C LYS A 237 -17.58 11.34 -11.63
N ALA A 238 -18.64 10.61 -11.24
CA ALA A 238 -19.87 11.19 -10.74
C ALA A 238 -19.63 12.08 -9.50
N LEU A 239 -18.79 11.67 -8.56
CA LEU A 239 -18.44 12.47 -7.39
C LEU A 239 -17.62 13.71 -7.75
N VAL A 240 -16.66 13.62 -8.66
CA VAL A 240 -15.88 14.78 -9.12
C VAL A 240 -16.78 15.78 -9.83
N PHE A 241 -17.66 15.31 -10.72
CA PHE A 241 -18.65 16.17 -11.39
C PHE A 241 -19.66 16.77 -10.41
N ALA A 242 -20.19 15.99 -9.48
CA ALA A 242 -21.10 16.47 -8.44
C ALA A 242 -20.42 17.52 -7.54
N GLY A 243 -19.15 17.30 -7.17
CA GLY A 243 -18.35 18.27 -6.43
C GLY A 243 -18.14 19.58 -7.19
N GLY A 244 -17.86 19.49 -8.50
CA GLY A 244 -17.81 20.66 -9.38
C GLY A 244 -19.15 21.39 -9.48
N PHE A 245 -20.26 20.66 -9.58
CA PHE A 245 -21.61 21.21 -9.65
C PHE A 245 -22.05 21.89 -8.35
N VAL A 246 -21.76 21.28 -7.19
CA VAL A 246 -21.96 21.91 -5.88
C VAL A 246 -21.11 23.19 -5.77
N GLY A 247 -19.86 23.15 -6.23
CA GLY A 247 -19.01 24.33 -6.33
C GLY A 247 -19.61 25.44 -7.20
N LEU A 248 -20.22 25.08 -8.33
CA LEU A 248 -20.94 26.01 -9.22
C LEU A 248 -22.15 26.64 -8.52
N LEU A 249 -23.00 25.83 -7.88
CA LEU A 249 -24.21 26.31 -7.22
C LEU A 249 -23.88 27.24 -6.05
N VAL A 250 -22.94 26.83 -5.20
CA VAL A 250 -22.47 27.65 -4.07
C VAL A 250 -21.83 28.93 -4.57
N GLY A 251 -21.00 28.86 -5.62
CA GLY A 251 -20.39 30.03 -6.24
C GLY A 251 -21.40 30.95 -6.92
N GLY A 252 -22.44 30.42 -7.55
CA GLY A 252 -23.53 31.16 -8.15
C GLY A 252 -24.40 31.87 -7.11
N VAL A 253 -24.72 31.21 -6.00
CA VAL A 253 -25.46 31.83 -4.87
C VAL A 253 -24.62 32.92 -4.22
N LEU A 254 -23.34 32.65 -3.92
CA LEU A 254 -22.43 33.65 -3.38
C LEU A 254 -22.27 34.84 -4.32
N TRP A 255 -22.16 34.60 -5.63
CA TRP A 255 -22.12 35.65 -6.64
C TRP A 255 -23.42 36.45 -6.67
N ALA A 256 -24.58 35.79 -6.65
CA ALA A 256 -25.89 36.44 -6.67
C ALA A 256 -26.13 37.31 -5.43
N VAL A 257 -25.70 36.86 -4.26
CA VAL A 257 -25.76 37.67 -3.03
C VAL A 257 -24.74 38.81 -3.07
N ALA A 258 -23.53 38.55 -3.56
CA ALA A 258 -22.46 39.53 -3.61
C ALA A 258 -22.66 40.62 -4.68
N ARG A 259 -23.45 40.34 -5.73
CA ARG A 259 -23.66 41.29 -6.82
C ARG A 259 -24.48 42.51 -6.39
N ASP A 260 -25.33 42.35 -5.38
CA ASP A 260 -26.29 43.36 -4.90
C ASP A 260 -25.72 44.15 -3.69
N LEU A 261 -24.58 43.72 -3.15
CA LEU A 261 -23.85 44.48 -2.14
C LEU A 261 -23.10 45.66 -2.78
N PRO A 262 -22.99 46.82 -2.09
CA PRO A 262 -22.23 47.96 -2.58
C PRO A 262 -20.79 47.52 -2.82
N ARG A 263 -20.40 47.49 -4.10
CA ARG A 263 -19.10 46.97 -4.52
C ARG A 263 -18.04 48.03 -4.31
N PRO A 264 -16.92 47.70 -3.66
CA PRO A 264 -15.76 48.57 -3.70
C PRO A 264 -15.27 48.69 -5.15
N GLU A 265 -14.77 49.87 -5.53
CA GLU A 265 -14.22 50.10 -6.87
C GLU A 265 -13.16 49.03 -7.22
N GLY A 266 -13.29 48.47 -8.42
CA GLY A 266 -12.37 47.43 -8.94
C GLY A 266 -12.73 45.98 -8.63
N TRP A 267 -13.90 45.71 -8.03
CA TRP A 267 -14.36 44.33 -7.78
C TRP A 267 -14.98 43.69 -9.03
N ASP A 268 -14.24 42.78 -9.67
CA ASP A 268 -14.80 41.85 -10.66
C ASP A 268 -15.10 40.49 -10.01
N LEU A 269 -16.39 40.22 -9.81
CA LEU A 269 -16.88 38.96 -9.21
C LEU A 269 -17.17 37.88 -10.25
N THR A 270 -16.98 38.15 -11.55
CA THR A 270 -17.33 37.21 -12.63
C THR A 270 -16.59 35.88 -12.55
N GLY A 271 -15.38 35.84 -11.96
CA GLY A 271 -14.59 34.63 -11.78
C GLY A 271 -14.93 33.78 -10.55
N LEU A 272 -15.73 34.27 -9.60
CA LEU A 272 -16.05 33.59 -8.35
C LEU A 272 -16.72 32.20 -8.55
N PRO A 273 -17.71 32.05 -9.44
CA PRO A 273 -18.33 30.75 -9.69
C PRO A 273 -17.33 29.74 -10.26
N VAL A 274 -16.46 30.17 -11.19
CA VAL A 274 -15.47 29.30 -11.83
C VAL A 274 -14.44 28.81 -10.80
N ALA A 275 -13.94 29.70 -9.94
CA ALA A 275 -12.98 29.32 -8.90
C ALA A 275 -13.57 28.29 -7.93
N LEU A 276 -14.83 28.44 -7.52
CA LEU A 276 -15.50 27.52 -6.60
C LEU A 276 -15.83 26.17 -7.25
N VAL A 277 -16.10 26.12 -8.56
CA VAL A 277 -16.18 24.86 -9.33
C VAL A 277 -14.86 24.08 -9.23
N PHE A 278 -13.73 24.74 -9.50
CA PHE A 278 -12.41 24.09 -9.45
C PHE A 278 -12.07 23.59 -8.05
N ILE A 279 -12.39 24.36 -7.01
CA ILE A 279 -12.18 23.96 -5.61
C ILE A 279 -13.06 22.74 -5.27
N GLY A 280 -14.35 22.80 -5.57
CA GLY A 280 -15.29 21.70 -5.33
C GLY A 280 -14.87 20.41 -6.05
N ALA A 281 -14.51 20.51 -7.33
CA ALA A 281 -14.03 19.38 -8.13
C ALA A 281 -12.70 18.81 -7.58
N SER A 282 -11.76 19.68 -7.15
CA SER A 282 -10.46 19.26 -6.61
C SER A 282 -10.58 18.56 -5.26
N VAL A 283 -11.45 19.06 -4.37
CA VAL A 283 -11.74 18.42 -3.07
C VAL A 283 -12.42 17.07 -3.28
N ALA A 284 -13.43 17.01 -4.15
CA ALA A 284 -14.10 15.76 -4.49
C ALA A 284 -13.14 14.75 -5.16
N HIS A 285 -12.22 15.21 -6.00
CA HIS A 285 -11.20 14.38 -6.62
C HIS A 285 -10.22 13.82 -5.60
N GLY A 286 -9.69 14.65 -4.69
CA GLY A 286 -8.80 14.21 -3.63
C GLY A 286 -9.47 13.22 -2.66
N TRP A 287 -10.71 13.51 -2.27
CA TRP A 287 -11.52 12.61 -1.43
C TRP A 287 -11.79 11.29 -2.13
N SER A 288 -12.24 11.34 -3.39
CA SER A 288 -12.57 10.13 -4.14
C SER A 288 -11.31 9.31 -4.48
N ILE A 289 -10.16 9.91 -4.80
CA ILE A 289 -8.90 9.15 -4.91
C ILE A 289 -8.65 8.41 -3.60
N ARG A 290 -8.69 9.12 -2.48
CA ARG A 290 -8.34 8.56 -1.17
C ARG A 290 -9.25 7.41 -0.74
N HIS A 291 -10.53 7.46 -1.10
CA HIS A 291 -11.54 6.48 -0.66
C HIS A 291 -11.90 5.43 -1.72
N GLN A 292 -11.66 5.69 -3.01
CA GLN A 292 -12.10 4.82 -4.10
C GLN A 292 -10.96 4.31 -4.98
N LEU A 293 -9.82 5.02 -5.05
CA LEU A 293 -8.71 4.72 -5.97
C LEU A 293 -7.37 4.44 -5.27
N LEU A 294 -7.32 4.49 -3.93
CA LEU A 294 -6.21 3.95 -3.17
C LEU A 294 -6.57 2.55 -2.70
N CYS A 295 -5.63 1.62 -2.81
CA CYS A 295 -5.81 0.33 -2.17
C CYS A 295 -5.89 0.50 -0.63
N PRO A 296 -6.89 -0.10 0.03
CA PRO A 296 -7.08 0.05 1.48
C PRO A 296 -5.95 -0.57 2.32
N SER A 297 -5.23 -1.54 1.76
CA SER A 297 -4.07 -2.18 2.39
C SER A 297 -2.77 -1.42 2.12
N CYS A 298 -2.37 -1.32 0.85
CA CYS A 298 -1.07 -0.75 0.47
C CYS A 298 -1.03 0.79 0.48
N GLY A 299 -2.17 1.47 0.34
CA GLY A 299 -2.28 2.93 0.25
C GLY A 299 -1.75 3.53 -1.06
N ASN A 300 -1.42 2.69 -2.04
CA ASN A 300 -0.96 3.11 -3.37
C ASN A 300 -2.14 3.29 -4.32
N ASP A 301 -1.95 4.17 -5.31
CA ASP A 301 -2.91 4.47 -6.36
C ASP A 301 -2.98 3.30 -7.33
N VAL A 302 -4.16 2.70 -7.47
CA VAL A 302 -4.35 1.52 -8.33
C VAL A 302 -4.36 1.85 -9.83
N ARG A 303 -4.25 3.14 -10.21
CA ARG A 303 -4.17 3.59 -11.61
C ARG A 303 -2.76 3.54 -12.20
N HIS A 304 -1.70 3.43 -11.39
CA HIS A 304 -0.33 3.35 -11.89
C HIS A 304 0.09 1.89 -12.06
N VAL A 305 -0.30 1.32 -13.21
CA VAL A 305 0.47 0.25 -13.83
C VAL A 305 1.67 0.93 -14.50
N ASP A 306 2.88 0.41 -14.29
CA ASP A 306 4.05 0.89 -15.03
C ASP A 306 3.72 0.80 -16.52
N PRO A 307 3.88 1.87 -17.32
CA PRO A 307 3.69 1.76 -18.76
C PRO A 307 4.66 0.68 -19.22
N ASP A 308 4.12 -0.43 -19.74
CA ASP A 308 4.92 -1.49 -20.31
C ASP A 308 5.85 -0.84 -21.34
N PRO A 309 7.18 -0.87 -21.19
CA PRO A 309 8.09 -0.14 -22.07
C PRO A 309 8.02 -0.61 -23.53
N LEU A 310 7.27 -1.69 -23.80
CA LEU A 310 6.99 -2.26 -25.12
C LEU A 310 5.64 -1.82 -25.73
N ALA A 311 4.76 -1.13 -24.99
CA ALA A 311 3.49 -0.64 -25.50
C ALA A 311 3.67 0.70 -26.23
N SER A 312 4.28 0.66 -27.41
CA SER A 312 4.46 1.81 -28.29
C SER A 312 3.21 2.02 -29.16
N GLY A 313 2.50 3.15 -28.99
CA GLY A 313 1.89 3.85 -30.13
C GLY A 313 0.38 4.16 -30.10
N GLU A 314 -0.44 3.49 -29.29
CA GLU A 314 -1.85 3.86 -29.13
C GLU A 314 -2.08 4.37 -27.70
N GLU A 315 -2.93 5.38 -27.55
CA GLU A 315 -3.37 5.93 -26.26
C GLU A 315 -3.46 4.80 -25.23
N ALA A 316 -2.51 4.78 -24.29
CA ALA A 316 -2.46 3.75 -23.26
C ALA A 316 -3.69 3.95 -22.37
N GLN A 317 -4.82 3.39 -22.80
CA GLN A 317 -5.97 3.19 -21.95
C GLN A 317 -5.44 2.41 -20.76
N PRO A 318 -5.60 2.91 -19.52
CA PRO A 318 -5.08 2.23 -18.35
C PRO A 318 -5.53 0.77 -18.43
N THR A 319 -4.59 -0.14 -18.62
CA THR A 319 -4.88 -1.56 -18.79
C THR A 319 -5.41 -2.07 -17.46
N LEU A 320 -6.74 -2.07 -17.40
CA LEU A 320 -7.60 -2.44 -16.28
C LEU A 320 -7.57 -3.95 -16.06
N SER A 321 -6.40 -4.47 -15.73
CA SER A 321 -6.31 -5.62 -14.85
C SER A 321 -5.99 -5.03 -13.48
N LEU A 322 -6.82 -5.30 -12.51
CA LEU A 322 -6.35 -6.04 -11.36
C LEU A 322 -7.48 -6.10 -10.36
N ASP A 323 -7.85 -7.34 -10.06
CA ASP A 323 -8.64 -7.68 -8.90
C ASP A 323 -7.91 -7.38 -7.59
N ARG A 324 -6.62 -7.07 -7.68
CA ARG A 324 -5.64 -7.04 -6.60
C ARG A 324 -4.82 -5.73 -6.64
N CYS A 325 -4.32 -5.21 -5.52
CA CYS A 325 -3.40 -4.06 -5.58
C CYS A 325 -2.12 -4.50 -6.34
N PRO A 326 -1.69 -3.83 -7.42
CA PRO A 326 -0.44 -4.17 -8.13
C PRO A 326 0.79 -4.12 -7.23
N HIS A 327 0.67 -3.42 -6.09
CA HIS A 327 1.78 -3.23 -5.15
C HIS A 327 1.73 -4.14 -3.92
N CYS A 328 0.63 -4.84 -3.63
CA CYS A 328 0.56 -5.71 -2.44
C CYS A 328 -0.36 -6.92 -2.60
N ASP A 329 -0.84 -7.15 -3.81
CA ASP A 329 -1.69 -8.26 -4.21
C ASP A 329 -3.02 -8.40 -3.44
N LEU A 330 -3.42 -7.38 -2.66
CA LEU A 330 -4.67 -7.41 -1.90
C LEU A 330 -5.86 -7.27 -2.83
N ARG A 331 -6.83 -8.20 -2.77
CA ARG A 331 -8.07 -8.11 -3.55
C ARG A 331 -8.84 -6.81 -3.26
N LEU A 332 -9.11 -6.02 -4.30
CA LEU A 332 -9.76 -4.70 -4.24
C LEU A 332 -11.28 -4.87 -4.41
N ARG A 333 -11.96 -5.49 -3.44
CA ARG A 333 -13.43 -5.52 -3.38
C ARG A 333 -14.01 -4.19 -2.95
#